data_AF-A0A833RFW8-F1
#
_entry.id   AF-A0A833RFW8-F1
#
_cell.length_a   1.000
_cell.length_b   1.000
_cell.length_c   1.000
_cell.angle_alpha   90.00
_cell.angle_beta   90.00
_cell.angle_gamma   90.00
#
_symmetry.space_group_name_H-M   'P 1'
#
loop_
_entity.id
_entity.type
_entity.pdbx_description
1 polymer ?
#
loop_
_entity_poly.entity_id
_entity_poly.type
_entity_poly.pdbx_seq_one_letter_code
_entity_poly.pdbx_strand_id
1 'polypeptide(L)'
;MIILILVFTLLNECLGQIVDIGYVWEVKCPPGCSCEVQKLADLPLHRWIKTSQDQNLTNDANYELGLNTDHSIIPEFLNVAICVIAEDYEELLDKLPSDIQVFTILESGIGDYEILLQSTTFQRFTDLISLDIQGIDYESVKRNSDIAQRKQGGIILSVDSLYPLGLNLLYLNLERVRLTSLSPTRKNKANLVIKPMNTVADDGNSNKQLLNNITQSTGHRLIFLSQQNNGQSDDKEILPYDVYKQEMEGYRETVGLFTGLGALTHLRVYDCDLKDISWHMFDGLNNLIQLSLEKNSLKFIPEFCFYGTPNLKVLSLASNQLLTLKSVDLAGLLMLEDLDLRGNNLTFLSELSFPPFPMLKTADFQENPLDSIFPSTFEIMNTTLKLYLGGEGSKLYLQKNSFLGLCRLQTLHLYNLEIPVLERFVFQGMPELLKLRARGNISSIDFDAFVDLIKLVDLDLSYCHIRKISMDAFYGLENVKRIDLSNNELEFIPPGLFGVQQQTQLKEIILSKNKLTSLPTDFFKMLRIPNKLSKFSIVRLDSNPWDCTCSMITWNPHLVNRLRETAPRCTTPKKLRNWGVFHALRKGLQCKTLKRKYLNKSTMERNNYEENIIS
;
A
#
# COMPACT_ATOMS: atom_id res chain seq x y z
N MET A 1 11.07 -50.67 18.71
CA MET A 1 10.27 -51.89 18.91
C MET A 1 9.43 -51.67 20.17
N ILE A 2 8.11 -51.91 20.07
CA ILE A 2 7.11 -51.89 21.16
C ILE A 2 6.74 -50.48 21.68
N ILE A 3 5.77 -49.86 21.01
CA ILE A 3 4.51 -49.26 21.52
C ILE A 3 3.81 -48.69 20.28
N LEU A 4 3.31 -49.57 19.40
CA LEU A 4 2.52 -49.18 18.23
C LEU A 4 1.43 -50.22 17.91
N ILE A 5 0.96 -50.95 18.93
CA ILE A 5 -0.05 -52.01 18.80
C ILE A 5 -1.12 -51.89 19.90
N LEU A 6 -1.57 -50.66 20.23
CA LEU A 6 -2.58 -50.51 21.29
C LEU A 6 -3.57 -49.34 21.09
N VAL A 7 -3.88 -49.01 19.84
CA VAL A 7 -5.06 -48.20 19.49
C VAL A 7 -5.80 -48.78 18.28
N PHE A 8 -5.80 -50.11 18.15
CA PHE A 8 -6.73 -50.86 17.29
C PHE A 8 -7.57 -51.71 18.23
N THR A 9 -8.55 -51.08 18.89
CA THR A 9 -9.75 -51.68 19.51
C THR A 9 -10.31 -50.66 20.49
N LEU A 10 -11.28 -49.86 20.02
CA LEU A 10 -12.31 -49.11 20.77
C LEU A 10 -12.57 -47.77 20.06
N LEU A 11 -13.46 -47.80 19.07
CA LEU A 11 -14.41 -46.72 18.74
C LEU A 11 -15.30 -47.22 17.59
N ASN A 12 -16.22 -48.11 17.95
CA ASN A 12 -17.49 -48.21 17.26
C ASN A 12 -18.41 -47.15 17.86
N GLU A 13 -19.17 -46.48 16.99
CA GLU A 13 -20.28 -45.57 17.29
C GLU A 13 -19.92 -44.15 17.77
N CYS A 14 -19.53 -43.31 16.81
CA CYS A 14 -20.13 -41.99 16.68
C CYS A 14 -20.60 -41.83 15.23
N LEU A 15 -21.92 -41.73 15.06
CA LEU A 15 -22.59 -41.32 13.83
C LEU A 15 -22.14 -39.89 13.46
N GLY A 16 -21.00 -39.78 12.79
CA GLY A 16 -20.70 -38.64 11.94
C GLY A 16 -21.48 -38.83 10.65
N GLN A 17 -22.39 -37.90 10.36
CA GLN A 17 -23.03 -37.78 9.05
C GLN A 17 -21.94 -37.77 7.98
N ILE A 18 -21.80 -38.90 7.26
CA ILE A 18 -21.17 -38.91 5.95
C ILE A 18 -22.18 -38.20 5.05
N VAL A 19 -21.98 -36.90 4.85
CA VAL A 19 -22.63 -36.22 3.74
C VAL A 19 -21.88 -36.67 2.50
N ASP A 20 -22.37 -37.75 1.90
CA ASP A 20 -21.98 -38.19 0.57
C ASP A 20 -22.52 -37.17 -0.44
N ILE A 21 -21.66 -36.23 -0.86
CA ILE A 21 -21.95 -35.28 -1.94
C ILE A 21 -21.41 -35.86 -3.26
N GLY A 22 -21.72 -37.12 -3.59
CA GLY A 22 -22.09 -37.57 -4.95
C GLY A 22 -21.20 -37.27 -6.16
N TYR A 23 -19.99 -36.74 -6.03
CA TYR A 23 -19.08 -36.45 -7.15
C TYR A 23 -17.64 -36.70 -6.70
N VAL A 24 -17.31 -37.97 -6.52
CA VAL A 24 -15.91 -38.41 -6.44
C VAL A 24 -15.33 -38.24 -7.83
N TRP A 25 -14.30 -37.40 -7.98
CA TRP A 25 -13.44 -37.46 -9.16
C TRP A 25 -12.73 -38.82 -9.07
N GLU A 26 -13.26 -39.83 -9.76
CA GLU A 26 -12.82 -41.24 -9.69
C GLU A 26 -11.44 -41.48 -10.33
N VAL A 27 -10.57 -40.47 -10.35
CA VAL A 27 -9.22 -40.60 -10.92
C VAL A 27 -8.26 -41.07 -9.83
N LYS A 28 -7.54 -42.16 -10.12
CA LYS A 28 -6.41 -42.60 -9.31
C LYS A 28 -5.27 -41.59 -9.45
N CYS A 29 -5.20 -40.63 -8.54
CA CYS A 29 -4.07 -39.71 -8.53
C CYS A 29 -2.77 -40.37 -8.06
N PRO A 30 -1.63 -39.96 -8.65
CA PRO A 30 -0.35 -40.56 -8.34
C PRO A 30 0.09 -40.24 -6.90
N PRO A 31 0.92 -41.09 -6.28
CA PRO A 31 1.44 -40.83 -4.94
C PRO A 31 2.26 -39.54 -4.94
N GLY A 32 1.93 -38.60 -4.05
CA GLY A 32 2.53 -37.25 -4.00
C GLY A 32 1.61 -36.15 -4.54
N CYS A 33 0.46 -36.51 -5.13
CA CYS A 33 -0.59 -35.57 -5.52
C CYS A 33 -1.90 -35.85 -4.79
N SER A 34 -2.62 -34.78 -4.45
CA SER A 34 -4.01 -34.81 -3.99
C SER A 34 -4.91 -34.28 -5.11
N CYS A 35 -6.03 -34.95 -5.33
CA CYS A 35 -6.96 -34.66 -6.41
C CYS A 35 -8.37 -34.66 -5.88
N GLU A 36 -9.06 -33.54 -6.04
CA GLU A 36 -10.36 -33.31 -5.44
C GLU A 36 -11.18 -32.32 -6.25
N VAL A 37 -12.51 -32.41 -6.09
CA VAL A 37 -13.43 -31.44 -6.64
C VAL A 37 -13.72 -30.41 -5.56
N GLN A 38 -13.36 -29.15 -5.79
CA GLN A 38 -13.62 -28.07 -4.82
C GLN A 38 -14.45 -26.96 -5.42
N LYS A 39 -15.15 -26.23 -4.55
CA LYS A 39 -15.83 -25.00 -4.93
C LYS A 39 -14.83 -23.88 -5.12
N LEU A 40 -15.08 -23.00 -6.09
CA LEU A 40 -14.24 -21.82 -6.32
C LEU A 40 -14.03 -20.99 -5.04
N ALA A 41 -15.07 -20.82 -4.22
CA ALA A 41 -15.02 -20.02 -2.99
C ALA A 41 -14.04 -20.54 -1.92
N ASP A 42 -13.77 -21.85 -1.93
CA ASP A 42 -12.91 -22.53 -0.97
C ASP A 42 -11.44 -22.56 -1.43
N LEU A 43 -11.18 -22.25 -2.70
CA LEU A 43 -9.83 -22.23 -3.25
C LEU A 43 -9.02 -21.03 -2.75
N PRO A 44 -7.69 -21.19 -2.56
CA PRO A 44 -6.78 -20.08 -2.33
C PRO A 44 -6.91 -18.97 -3.39
N LEU A 45 -7.23 -19.36 -4.62
CA LEU A 45 -7.49 -18.48 -5.74
C LEU A 45 -8.61 -17.46 -5.47
N HIS A 46 -9.65 -17.82 -4.73
CA HIS A 46 -10.76 -16.91 -4.44
C HIS A 46 -10.35 -15.79 -3.47
N ARG A 47 -9.35 -16.01 -2.61
CA ARG A 47 -8.79 -14.91 -1.80
C ARG A 47 -8.16 -13.84 -2.69
N TRP A 48 -7.55 -14.25 -3.80
CA TRP A 48 -6.91 -13.33 -4.72
C TRP A 48 -7.93 -12.49 -5.47
N ILE A 49 -9.05 -13.11 -5.88
CA ILE A 49 -10.21 -12.43 -6.47
C ILE A 49 -10.84 -11.44 -5.46
N LYS A 50 -10.89 -11.80 -4.17
CA LYS A 50 -11.48 -10.95 -3.10
C LYS A 50 -10.56 -9.83 -2.60
N THR A 51 -9.24 -10.01 -2.57
CA THR A 51 -8.31 -8.95 -2.14
C THR A 51 -8.44 -7.68 -2.99
N SER A 52 -8.95 -7.80 -4.22
CA SER A 52 -9.28 -6.69 -5.12
C SER A 52 -10.55 -5.89 -4.70
N GLN A 53 -11.40 -6.44 -3.81
CA GLN A 53 -12.59 -5.76 -3.28
C GLN A 53 -12.37 -5.22 -1.85
N ASP A 54 -11.60 -5.93 -1.01
CA ASP A 54 -11.48 -5.63 0.42
C ASP A 54 -10.51 -4.48 0.77
N GLN A 55 -9.69 -3.95 -0.16
CA GLN A 55 -8.89 -2.73 0.10
C GLN A 55 -9.74 -1.45 0.28
N ASN A 56 -11.06 -1.55 0.15
CA ASN A 56 -12.01 -0.50 0.54
C ASN A 56 -12.44 -0.50 2.01
N LEU A 57 -12.00 -1.44 2.84
CA LEU A 57 -12.43 -1.52 4.24
C LEU A 57 -11.25 -1.61 5.21
N THR A 58 -10.79 -0.46 5.70
CA THR A 58 -10.16 -0.41 7.03
C THR A 58 -11.23 -0.07 8.06
N ASN A 59 -11.56 -1.06 8.90
CA ASN A 59 -12.29 -0.97 10.16
C ASN A 59 -13.48 -0.01 10.22
N ASP A 60 -14.62 -0.46 9.70
CA ASP A 60 -15.91 -0.12 10.29
C ASP A 60 -16.77 -1.40 10.35
N ALA A 61 -17.21 -1.73 11.55
CA ALA A 61 -18.09 -2.86 11.80
C ALA A 61 -19.44 -2.66 11.08
N ASN A 62 -19.95 -3.76 10.55
CA ASN A 62 -21.29 -3.96 9.98
C ASN A 62 -21.59 -3.23 8.67
N TYR A 63 -21.30 -3.86 7.52
CA TYR A 63 -22.21 -3.91 6.36
C TYR A 63 -21.87 -5.14 5.52
N GLU A 64 -22.70 -6.19 5.63
CA GLU A 64 -22.78 -7.25 4.62
C GLU A 64 -23.36 -6.64 3.34
N LEU A 65 -22.55 -6.53 2.29
CA LEU A 65 -22.99 -6.10 0.97
C LEU A 65 -22.60 -7.17 -0.06
N GLY A 66 -23.63 -7.62 -0.78
CA GLY A 66 -23.62 -8.79 -1.65
C GLY A 66 -22.66 -8.70 -2.83
N LEU A 67 -22.13 -9.87 -3.15
CA LEU A 67 -21.30 -10.18 -4.30
C LEU A 67 -22.11 -9.98 -5.60
N ASN A 68 -21.84 -8.89 -6.33
CA ASN A 68 -22.10 -8.86 -7.77
C ASN A 68 -20.84 -9.36 -8.48
N THR A 69 -20.75 -10.67 -8.63
CA THR A 69 -19.77 -11.34 -9.47
C THR A 69 -20.26 -11.36 -10.92
N ASP A 70 -19.80 -10.43 -11.74
CA ASP A 70 -19.90 -10.53 -13.22
C ASP A 70 -18.87 -11.53 -13.80
N HIS A 71 -18.67 -12.67 -13.13
CA HIS A 71 -17.90 -13.82 -13.62
C HIS A 71 -18.81 -15.03 -13.69
N SER A 72 -19.84 -14.94 -14.54
CA SER A 72 -20.85 -15.97 -14.80
C SER A 72 -20.35 -17.16 -15.64
N ILE A 73 -19.03 -17.37 -15.77
CA ILE A 73 -18.45 -18.35 -16.70
C ILE A 73 -17.63 -19.44 -15.98
N ILE A 74 -17.21 -19.22 -14.74
CA ILE A 74 -16.42 -20.24 -14.01
C ILE A 74 -17.39 -21.27 -13.40
N PRO A 75 -17.22 -22.58 -13.66
CA PRO A 75 -18.00 -23.63 -13.03
C PRO A 75 -17.97 -23.51 -11.50
N GLU A 76 -19.10 -23.80 -10.82
CA GLU A 76 -19.17 -23.74 -9.35
C GLU A 76 -18.20 -24.73 -8.69
N PHE A 77 -17.93 -25.84 -9.36
CA PHE A 77 -17.04 -26.91 -8.93
C PHE A 77 -15.91 -27.08 -9.95
N LEU A 78 -14.68 -27.19 -9.46
CA LEU A 78 -13.48 -27.29 -10.27
C LEU A 78 -12.69 -28.54 -9.92
N ASN A 79 -12.08 -29.17 -10.93
CA ASN A 79 -11.14 -30.26 -10.73
C ASN A 79 -9.78 -29.67 -10.28
N VAL A 80 -9.39 -29.98 -9.05
CA VAL A 80 -8.20 -29.44 -8.40
C VAL A 80 -7.16 -30.54 -8.22
N ALA A 81 -5.93 -30.26 -8.62
CA ALA A 81 -4.78 -31.10 -8.31
C ALA A 81 -3.73 -30.30 -7.52
N ILE A 82 -3.24 -30.86 -6.43
CA ILE A 82 -2.13 -30.31 -5.65
C ILE A 82 -1.03 -31.36 -5.61
N CYS A 83 0.12 -31.05 -6.18
CA CYS A 83 1.24 -31.98 -6.28
C CYS A 83 2.47 -31.45 -5.58
N VAL A 84 3.11 -32.33 -4.82
CA VAL A 84 4.42 -32.06 -4.22
C VAL A 84 5.49 -32.73 -5.10
N ILE A 85 6.32 -31.92 -5.75
CA ILE A 85 7.33 -32.39 -6.71
C ILE A 85 8.74 -32.43 -6.10
N ALA A 86 9.54 -33.40 -6.54
CA ALA A 86 10.94 -33.61 -6.15
C ALA A 86 11.75 -34.04 -7.39
N GLU A 87 12.82 -34.84 -7.22
CA GLU A 87 13.75 -35.24 -8.29
C GLU A 87 13.06 -35.90 -9.51
N ASP A 88 12.15 -36.87 -9.30
CA ASP A 88 11.50 -37.64 -10.38
C ASP A 88 10.09 -37.11 -10.72
N TYR A 89 9.96 -35.82 -11.02
CA TYR A 89 8.66 -35.18 -11.24
C TYR A 89 7.96 -35.55 -12.56
N GLU A 90 8.70 -35.96 -13.60
CA GLU A 90 8.12 -36.26 -14.92
C GLU A 90 7.10 -37.41 -14.86
N GLU A 91 7.44 -38.52 -14.19
CA GLU A 91 6.55 -39.68 -14.06
C GLU A 91 5.29 -39.34 -13.24
N LEU A 92 5.41 -38.44 -12.26
CA LEU A 92 4.30 -37.94 -11.46
C LEU A 92 3.33 -37.14 -12.35
N LEU A 93 3.85 -36.18 -13.12
CA LEU A 93 3.05 -35.31 -13.97
C LEU A 93 2.41 -36.07 -15.13
N ASP A 94 3.07 -37.08 -15.67
CA ASP A 94 2.51 -37.92 -16.74
C ASP A 94 1.31 -38.78 -16.29
N LYS A 95 1.25 -39.13 -15.01
CA LYS A 95 0.13 -39.90 -14.46
C LYS A 95 -1.07 -39.04 -14.07
N LEU A 96 -0.96 -37.71 -14.15
CA LEU A 96 -2.07 -36.83 -13.82
C LEU A 96 -3.18 -36.84 -14.90
N PRO A 97 -4.45 -36.75 -14.48
CA PRO A 97 -5.57 -36.51 -15.38
C PRO A 97 -5.42 -35.19 -16.16
N SER A 98 -5.82 -35.18 -17.43
CA SER A 98 -5.72 -33.99 -18.30
C SER A 98 -6.84 -32.96 -18.09
N ASP A 99 -7.95 -33.34 -17.46
CA ASP A 99 -9.13 -32.50 -17.19
C ASP A 99 -8.99 -31.64 -15.90
N ILE A 100 -7.76 -31.40 -15.46
CA ILE A 100 -7.47 -30.50 -14.34
C ILE A 100 -7.75 -29.05 -14.74
N GLN A 101 -8.45 -28.32 -13.88
CA GLN A 101 -8.76 -26.91 -14.08
C GLN A 101 -7.95 -26.00 -13.15
N VAL A 102 -7.60 -26.49 -11.96
CA VAL A 102 -6.78 -25.76 -10.98
C VAL A 102 -5.61 -26.65 -10.59
N PHE A 103 -4.40 -26.17 -10.84
CA PHE A 103 -3.20 -26.95 -10.58
C PHE A 103 -2.24 -26.19 -9.67
N THR A 104 -1.90 -26.81 -8.53
CA THR A 104 -0.90 -26.30 -7.61
C THR A 104 0.30 -27.24 -7.56
N ILE A 105 1.48 -26.69 -7.82
CA ILE A 105 2.77 -27.37 -7.76
C ILE A 105 3.55 -26.81 -6.57
N LEU A 106 3.90 -27.69 -5.65
CA LEU A 106 4.72 -27.38 -4.48
C LEU A 106 6.07 -28.08 -4.60
N GLU A 107 7.15 -27.34 -4.52
CA GLU A 107 8.49 -27.94 -4.45
C GLU A 107 8.72 -28.59 -3.07
N SER A 108 9.31 -29.79 -3.07
CA SER A 108 9.83 -30.47 -1.87
C SER A 108 11.30 -30.83 -2.06
N GLY A 109 12.13 -30.52 -1.06
CA GLY A 109 13.55 -30.90 -1.07
C GLY A 109 14.45 -29.91 -0.34
N ILE A 110 15.75 -30.13 -0.45
CA ILE A 110 16.80 -29.29 0.15
C ILE A 110 17.32 -28.24 -0.87
N GLY A 111 16.81 -28.27 -2.11
CA GLY A 111 17.23 -27.36 -3.18
C GLY A 111 18.58 -27.70 -3.76
N ASP A 112 18.90 -28.99 -3.88
CA ASP A 112 20.13 -29.45 -4.52
C ASP A 112 19.90 -29.79 -6.02
N TYR A 113 18.64 -29.87 -6.48
CA TYR A 113 18.24 -30.27 -7.84
C TYR A 113 17.44 -29.19 -8.57
N GLU A 114 17.63 -29.09 -9.87
CA GLU A 114 16.89 -28.17 -10.73
C GLU A 114 15.71 -28.89 -11.37
N ILE A 115 14.49 -28.42 -11.11
CA ILE A 115 13.26 -28.94 -11.72
C ILE A 115 12.93 -28.04 -12.90
N LEU A 116 13.23 -28.49 -14.12
CA LEU A 116 13.00 -27.72 -15.33
C LEU A 116 11.61 -28.01 -15.91
N LEU A 117 10.70 -27.04 -15.77
CA LEU A 117 9.39 -27.10 -16.41
C LEU A 117 9.52 -26.54 -17.83
N GLN A 118 8.94 -27.24 -18.79
CA GLN A 118 8.95 -26.88 -20.22
C GLN A 118 7.55 -26.93 -20.81
N SER A 119 7.39 -26.53 -22.08
CA SER A 119 6.11 -26.62 -22.79
C SER A 119 5.54 -28.04 -22.79
N THR A 120 6.40 -29.05 -22.88
CA THR A 120 6.04 -30.48 -22.81
C THR A 120 5.36 -30.84 -21.49
N THR A 121 5.71 -30.18 -20.40
CA THR A 121 5.15 -30.42 -19.07
C THR A 121 3.67 -30.03 -18.99
N PHE A 122 3.27 -28.96 -19.67
CA PHE A 122 1.92 -28.41 -19.59
C PHE A 122 1.03 -28.70 -20.80
N GLN A 123 1.58 -29.29 -21.87
CA GLN A 123 0.90 -29.55 -23.13
C GLN A 123 -0.41 -30.35 -22.98
N ARG A 124 -0.53 -31.18 -21.94
CA ARG A 124 -1.70 -32.03 -21.69
C ARG A 124 -2.84 -31.33 -20.94
N PHE A 125 -2.57 -30.20 -20.28
CA PHE A 125 -3.52 -29.53 -19.39
C PHE A 125 -4.12 -28.29 -20.06
N THR A 126 -4.75 -28.46 -21.23
CA THR A 126 -5.27 -27.34 -22.02
C THR A 126 -6.44 -26.61 -21.38
N ASP A 127 -7.14 -27.25 -20.43
CA ASP A 127 -8.32 -26.72 -19.75
C ASP A 127 -7.99 -26.00 -18.43
N LEU A 128 -6.70 -25.75 -18.15
CA LEU A 128 -6.28 -25.03 -16.95
C LEU A 128 -6.80 -23.60 -16.92
N ILE A 129 -7.50 -23.29 -15.84
CA ILE A 129 -8.00 -21.96 -15.50
C ILE A 129 -7.00 -21.27 -14.56
N SER A 130 -6.39 -22.03 -13.65
CA SER A 130 -5.43 -21.52 -12.66
C SER A 130 -4.23 -22.43 -12.51
N LEU A 131 -3.05 -21.82 -12.49
CA LEU A 131 -1.77 -22.46 -12.23
C LEU A 131 -1.07 -21.73 -11.08
N ASP A 132 -0.71 -22.48 -10.04
CA ASP A 132 0.02 -21.98 -8.88
C ASP A 132 1.30 -22.80 -8.68
N ILE A 133 2.46 -22.17 -8.81
CA ILE A 133 3.77 -22.81 -8.65
C ILE A 133 4.49 -22.16 -7.50
N GLN A 134 4.79 -22.94 -6.46
CA GLN A 134 5.44 -22.47 -5.24
C GLN A 134 6.73 -23.25 -4.99
N GLY A 135 7.85 -22.54 -5.09
CA GLY A 135 9.18 -23.02 -4.70
C GLY A 135 9.44 -22.92 -3.19
N ILE A 136 10.61 -23.40 -2.76
CA ILE A 136 11.07 -23.30 -1.36
C ILE A 136 11.93 -22.06 -1.14
N ASP A 137 11.87 -21.47 0.07
CA ASP A 137 12.75 -20.37 0.47
C ASP A 137 14.09 -20.92 0.96
N TYR A 138 15.08 -20.84 0.08
CA TYR A 138 16.45 -21.29 0.33
C TYR A 138 17.31 -20.28 1.12
N GLU A 139 16.79 -19.09 1.48
CA GLU A 139 17.54 -18.12 2.29
C GLU A 139 17.70 -18.56 3.75
N SER A 140 16.74 -19.31 4.28
CA SER A 140 16.77 -19.86 5.65
C SER A 140 17.90 -20.88 5.87
N VAL A 141 18.22 -21.66 4.83
CA VAL A 141 19.26 -22.71 4.86
C VAL A 141 20.68 -22.11 4.89
N LYS A 142 20.88 -20.92 4.29
CA LYS A 142 22.18 -20.21 4.29
C LYS A 142 22.67 -19.81 5.68
N ARG A 143 21.77 -19.59 6.65
CA ARG A 143 22.16 -19.17 8.01
C ARG A 143 22.82 -20.27 8.85
N ASN A 144 22.69 -21.54 8.44
CA ASN A 144 23.13 -22.69 9.24
C ASN A 144 24.33 -23.47 8.67
N SER A 145 24.94 -23.04 7.55
CA SER A 145 26.09 -23.77 6.98
C SER A 145 27.15 -22.86 6.34
N ASP A 146 28.39 -22.96 6.82
CA ASP A 146 29.62 -22.32 6.32
C ASP A 146 30.09 -22.83 4.93
N ILE A 147 29.20 -23.19 4.02
CA ILE A 147 29.57 -23.76 2.71
C ILE A 147 29.03 -22.90 1.57
N ALA A 148 29.91 -22.03 1.06
CA ALA A 148 29.66 -21.07 -0.02
C ALA A 148 29.49 -21.68 -1.44
N GLN A 149 29.10 -22.96 -1.59
CA GLN A 149 29.10 -23.64 -2.90
C GLN A 149 27.99 -24.67 -3.14
N ARG A 150 26.82 -24.60 -2.49
CA ARG A 150 25.65 -25.30 -3.04
C ARG A 150 25.06 -24.46 -4.17
N LYS A 151 25.14 -24.97 -5.42
CA LYS A 151 24.32 -24.47 -6.52
C LYS A 151 22.87 -24.65 -6.07
N GLN A 152 22.16 -23.56 -5.84
CA GLN A 152 20.75 -23.64 -5.47
C GLN A 152 20.00 -24.26 -6.64
N GLY A 153 19.49 -25.47 -6.41
CA GLY A 153 18.37 -26.07 -7.12
C GLY A 153 17.08 -25.27 -6.90
N GLY A 154 15.99 -25.70 -7.50
CA GLY A 154 14.75 -24.93 -7.55
C GLY A 154 13.92 -25.27 -8.77
N ILE A 155 12.65 -24.89 -8.75
CA ILE A 155 11.81 -24.88 -9.96
C ILE A 155 12.35 -23.81 -10.92
N ILE A 156 12.54 -24.21 -12.17
CA ILE A 156 12.93 -23.36 -13.29
C ILE A 156 11.84 -23.42 -14.35
N LEU A 157 11.29 -22.27 -14.73
CA LEU A 157 10.40 -22.17 -15.89
C LEU A 157 11.19 -21.79 -17.13
N SER A 158 11.05 -22.61 -18.18
CA SER A 158 11.49 -22.27 -19.53
C SER A 158 10.62 -21.17 -20.14
N VAL A 159 11.16 -20.44 -21.11
CA VAL A 159 10.46 -19.37 -21.84
C VAL A 159 9.17 -19.86 -22.52
N ASP A 160 9.19 -21.09 -23.02
CA ASP A 160 8.08 -21.73 -23.74
C ASP A 160 7.08 -22.46 -22.83
N SER A 161 7.36 -22.56 -21.52
CA SER A 161 6.58 -23.38 -20.57
C SER A 161 5.08 -23.13 -20.62
N LEU A 162 4.67 -21.86 -20.69
CA LEU A 162 3.28 -21.44 -20.53
C LEU A 162 2.51 -21.36 -21.86
N TYR A 163 3.20 -21.52 -23.00
CA TYR A 163 2.59 -21.38 -24.32
C TYR A 163 1.34 -22.25 -24.53
N PRO A 164 1.29 -23.53 -24.10
CA PRO A 164 0.11 -24.37 -24.28
C PRO A 164 -1.15 -23.90 -23.53
N LEU A 165 -0.98 -23.04 -22.51
CA LEU A 165 -2.04 -22.67 -21.57
C LEU A 165 -2.77 -21.36 -21.92
N GLY A 166 -2.30 -20.62 -22.92
CA GLY A 166 -2.68 -19.22 -23.12
C GLY A 166 -4.15 -18.92 -23.47
N LEU A 167 -4.92 -19.92 -23.91
CA LEU A 167 -6.32 -19.74 -24.28
C LEU A 167 -7.29 -19.73 -23.08
N ASN A 168 -6.98 -20.49 -22.03
CA ASN A 168 -7.90 -20.73 -20.91
C ASN A 168 -7.35 -20.25 -19.56
N LEU A 169 -6.04 -20.03 -19.45
CA LEU A 169 -5.41 -19.65 -18.20
C LEU A 169 -5.78 -18.22 -17.80
N LEU A 170 -6.59 -18.09 -16.74
CA LEU A 170 -7.04 -16.81 -16.20
C LEU A 170 -6.16 -16.32 -15.05
N TYR A 171 -5.56 -17.24 -14.29
CA TYR A 171 -4.82 -16.93 -13.07
C TYR A 171 -3.48 -17.67 -13.02
N LEU A 172 -2.40 -16.91 -12.83
CA LEU A 172 -1.05 -17.45 -12.73
C LEU A 172 -0.35 -16.92 -11.47
N ASN A 173 0.05 -17.83 -10.59
CA ASN A 173 0.97 -17.56 -9.48
C ASN A 173 2.32 -18.20 -9.74
N LEU A 174 3.38 -17.41 -9.64
CA LEU A 174 4.74 -17.86 -9.57
C LEU A 174 5.33 -17.33 -8.27
N GLU A 175 5.67 -18.22 -7.35
CA GLU A 175 6.27 -17.88 -6.07
C GLU A 175 7.61 -18.62 -5.92
N ARG A 176 8.70 -17.87 -5.75
CA ARG A 176 10.04 -18.46 -5.54
C ARG A 176 10.48 -19.39 -6.69
N VAL A 177 10.11 -19.04 -7.92
CA VAL A 177 10.45 -19.79 -9.14
C VAL A 177 11.49 -19.03 -9.96
N ARG A 178 12.50 -19.73 -10.49
CA ARG A 178 13.49 -19.11 -11.38
C ARG A 178 12.97 -19.07 -12.81
N LEU A 179 12.95 -17.88 -13.40
CA LEU A 179 12.46 -17.67 -14.75
C LEU A 179 13.64 -17.57 -15.72
N THR A 180 13.78 -18.54 -16.62
CA THR A 180 14.87 -18.50 -17.60
C THR A 180 14.59 -17.47 -18.69
N SER A 181 15.60 -16.64 -18.99
CA SER A 181 15.57 -15.62 -20.04
C SER A 181 14.44 -14.58 -19.91
N LEU A 182 14.52 -13.75 -18.87
CA LEU A 182 13.86 -12.44 -18.84
C LEU A 182 14.82 -11.28 -19.17
N SER A 183 16.11 -11.59 -19.28
CA SER A 183 17.10 -10.65 -19.78
C SER A 183 17.17 -10.74 -21.30
N PRO A 184 17.04 -9.62 -22.05
CA PRO A 184 17.70 -9.58 -23.35
C PRO A 184 19.16 -9.91 -23.08
N THR A 185 19.73 -10.83 -23.85
CA THR A 185 21.17 -11.10 -23.85
C THR A 185 21.91 -9.78 -23.68
N ARG A 186 22.63 -9.61 -22.56
CA ARG A 186 23.52 -8.48 -22.39
C ARG A 186 24.46 -8.46 -23.59
N LYS A 187 24.25 -7.51 -24.49
CA LYS A 187 25.29 -6.63 -25.01
C LYS A 187 24.68 -5.53 -25.85
N ASN A 188 25.14 -4.34 -25.51
CA ASN A 188 25.16 -3.13 -26.31
C ASN A 188 23.83 -2.38 -26.43
N LYS A 189 23.70 -1.38 -25.56
CA LYS A 189 23.11 -0.08 -25.92
C LYS A 189 23.40 0.20 -27.40
N ALA A 190 22.37 0.53 -28.16
CA ALA A 190 22.54 1.10 -29.49
C ALA A 190 23.70 2.11 -29.45
N ASN A 191 24.74 1.89 -30.26
CA ASN A 191 25.81 2.88 -30.44
C ASN A 191 25.23 4.00 -31.30
N LEU A 192 24.42 4.83 -30.67
CA LEU A 192 23.71 5.94 -31.29
C LEU A 192 24.56 7.19 -31.05
N VAL A 193 25.26 7.63 -32.10
CA VAL A 193 26.12 8.81 -32.03
C VAL A 193 25.36 9.98 -32.62
N ILE A 194 25.14 11.00 -31.80
CA ILE A 194 24.56 12.28 -32.20
C ILE A 194 25.71 13.18 -32.66
N LYS A 195 25.90 13.38 -33.97
CA LYS A 195 26.88 14.34 -34.49
C LYS A 195 26.18 15.63 -34.93
N PRO A 196 26.69 16.82 -34.55
CA PRO A 196 26.20 18.07 -35.11
C PRO A 196 26.51 18.09 -36.61
N MET A 197 25.53 18.45 -37.46
CA MET A 197 25.82 18.75 -38.86
C MET A 197 26.47 20.13 -38.92
N ASN A 198 27.78 20.23 -38.72
CA ASN A 198 28.47 21.51 -38.91
C ASN A 198 29.58 21.43 -39.95
N THR A 199 29.46 22.38 -40.88
CA THR A 199 30.51 23.16 -41.52
C THR A 199 31.67 22.38 -42.11
N VAL A 200 31.66 22.32 -43.45
CA VAL A 200 32.80 22.25 -44.37
C VAL A 200 34.14 22.09 -43.65
N ALA A 201 34.55 20.83 -43.47
CA ALA A 201 35.95 20.52 -43.29
C ALA A 201 36.59 20.60 -44.68
N ASP A 202 37.47 21.58 -44.79
CA ASP A 202 38.36 21.85 -45.91
C ASP A 202 39.14 20.55 -46.25
N ASP A 203 38.81 19.96 -47.40
CA ASP A 203 39.65 18.97 -48.05
C ASP A 203 39.92 19.47 -49.46
N GLY A 204 41.20 19.62 -49.76
CA GLY A 204 41.69 20.40 -50.88
C GLY A 204 41.22 19.89 -52.24
N ASN A 205 41.19 20.85 -53.16
CA ASN A 205 41.06 20.77 -54.63
C ASN A 205 39.67 20.91 -55.28
N SER A 206 39.58 22.07 -55.95
CA SER A 206 38.99 22.34 -57.26
C SER A 206 37.49 22.65 -57.39
N ASN A 207 37.28 23.92 -57.75
CA ASN A 207 36.18 24.51 -58.52
C ASN A 207 34.95 25.02 -57.77
N LYS A 208 34.92 26.36 -57.68
CA LYS A 208 33.76 27.20 -57.37
C LYS A 208 32.59 26.88 -58.30
N GLN A 209 31.44 26.56 -57.73
CA GLN A 209 30.15 27.05 -58.21
C GLN A 209 29.28 27.40 -57.00
N LEU A 210 28.92 28.69 -56.91
CA LEU A 210 27.85 29.17 -56.06
C LEU A 210 26.53 28.51 -56.50
N LEU A 211 25.76 27.96 -55.56
CA LEU A 211 24.30 28.02 -55.65
C LEU A 211 23.64 27.95 -54.26
N ASN A 212 23.15 29.10 -53.83
CA ASN A 212 21.89 29.42 -53.15
C ASN A 212 21.49 28.73 -51.82
N ASN A 213 21.35 29.60 -50.81
CA ASN A 213 20.40 29.60 -49.69
C ASN A 213 19.36 28.47 -49.67
N ILE A 214 19.59 27.49 -48.81
CA ILE A 214 18.53 26.76 -48.12
C ILE A 214 18.92 26.73 -46.63
N THR A 215 17.95 27.12 -45.80
CA THR A 215 17.96 27.14 -44.33
C THR A 215 18.96 26.18 -43.68
N GLN A 216 19.97 26.73 -43.00
CA GLN A 216 20.82 25.95 -42.09
C GLN A 216 19.95 25.49 -40.92
N SER A 217 19.32 24.31 -41.05
CA SER A 217 18.86 23.57 -39.89
C SER A 217 20.11 23.18 -39.11
N THR A 218 20.25 23.68 -37.88
CA THR A 218 21.17 23.12 -36.88
C THR A 218 20.66 21.75 -36.46
N GLY A 219 20.66 20.81 -37.41
CA GLY A 219 20.22 19.44 -37.23
C GLY A 219 21.37 18.61 -36.71
N HIS A 220 21.12 17.86 -35.64
CA HIS A 220 21.99 16.75 -35.29
C HIS A 220 21.59 15.55 -36.15
N ARG A 221 22.55 14.86 -36.77
CA ARG A 221 22.27 13.60 -37.47
C ARG A 221 22.52 12.43 -36.55
N LEU A 222 21.57 11.49 -36.52
CA LEU A 222 21.71 10.22 -35.82
C LEU A 222 22.54 9.28 -36.70
N ILE A 223 23.58 8.69 -36.12
CA ILE A 223 24.42 7.69 -36.79
C ILE A 223 24.31 6.39 -36.00
N PHE A 224 23.91 5.31 -36.68
CA PHE A 224 23.80 3.97 -36.12
C PHE A 224 25.06 3.18 -36.47
N LEU A 225 25.66 2.50 -35.49
CA LEU A 225 26.90 1.74 -35.68
C LEU A 225 26.70 0.25 -35.41
N SER A 226 27.34 -0.60 -36.22
CA SER A 226 27.30 -2.06 -36.06
C SER A 226 27.98 -2.54 -34.76
N GLN A 227 27.57 -3.70 -34.26
CA GLN A 227 27.93 -4.21 -32.92
C GLN A 227 28.74 -5.52 -32.93
N GLN A 228 29.28 -5.96 -34.06
CA GLN A 228 30.05 -7.21 -34.12
C GLN A 228 31.33 -7.11 -33.25
N ASN A 229 31.39 -7.95 -32.22
CA ASN A 229 32.41 -7.93 -31.16
C ASN A 229 33.77 -8.47 -31.66
N ASN A 230 34.85 -7.77 -31.34
CA ASN A 230 35.84 -8.16 -30.32
C ASN A 230 36.97 -7.11 -30.33
N GLY A 231 37.48 -6.77 -29.16
CA GLY A 231 38.43 -5.67 -28.98
C GLY A 231 39.66 -5.78 -29.88
N GLN A 232 39.65 -5.06 -31.00
CA GLN A 232 40.77 -4.43 -31.70
C GLN A 232 40.20 -3.77 -32.98
N SER A 233 40.62 -2.52 -33.21
CA SER A 233 40.30 -1.58 -34.29
C SER A 233 38.97 -0.79 -34.22
N ASP A 234 39.10 0.52 -34.46
CA ASP A 234 38.08 1.59 -34.35
C ASP A 234 37.10 1.64 -35.55
N ASP A 235 37.02 0.59 -36.36
CA ASP A 235 36.23 0.59 -37.60
C ASP A 235 34.81 0.07 -37.35
N LYS A 236 34.01 0.86 -36.64
CA LYS A 236 32.57 0.60 -36.52
C LYS A 236 31.86 1.08 -37.80
N GLU A 237 31.22 0.16 -38.51
CA GLU A 237 30.50 0.44 -39.75
C GLU A 237 29.18 1.20 -39.48
N ILE A 238 28.87 2.20 -40.32
CA ILE A 238 27.61 2.97 -40.24
C ILE A 238 26.49 2.16 -40.90
N LEU A 239 25.47 1.79 -40.12
CA LEU A 239 24.33 1.02 -40.61
C LEU A 239 23.22 1.94 -41.15
N PRO A 240 22.63 1.62 -42.33
CA PRO A 240 21.37 2.21 -42.76
C PRO A 240 20.26 1.93 -41.74
N TYR A 241 19.34 2.88 -41.56
CA TYR A 241 18.28 2.79 -40.54
C TYR A 241 17.44 1.51 -40.67
N ASP A 242 17.11 1.09 -41.89
CA ASP A 242 16.29 -0.11 -42.12
C ASP A 242 17.02 -1.40 -41.74
N VAL A 243 18.35 -1.44 -41.91
CA VAL A 243 19.20 -2.58 -41.52
C VAL A 243 19.37 -2.61 -40.00
N TYR A 244 19.56 -1.46 -39.36
CA TYR A 244 19.56 -1.35 -37.90
C TYR A 244 18.21 -1.75 -37.31
N LYS A 245 17.12 -1.31 -37.92
CA LYS A 245 15.75 -1.67 -37.52
C LYS A 245 15.53 -3.17 -37.67
N GLN A 246 15.99 -3.79 -38.76
CA GLN A 246 15.93 -5.24 -38.96
C GLN A 246 16.85 -6.02 -38.00
N GLU A 247 18.05 -5.51 -37.66
CA GLU A 247 18.89 -6.11 -36.63
C GLU A 247 18.21 -6.03 -35.25
N MET A 248 17.63 -4.88 -34.89
CA MET A 248 16.85 -4.69 -33.66
C MET A 248 15.56 -5.53 -33.65
N GLU A 249 14.89 -5.69 -34.79
CA GLU A 249 13.73 -6.55 -34.96
C GLU A 249 14.12 -8.04 -34.96
N GLY A 250 15.32 -8.40 -35.41
CA GLY A 250 15.88 -9.76 -35.29
C GLY A 250 16.18 -10.18 -33.85
N TYR A 251 16.37 -9.23 -32.93
CA TYR A 251 16.39 -9.48 -31.49
C TYR A 251 15.00 -9.73 -30.87
N ARG A 252 13.90 -9.70 -31.65
CA ARG A 252 12.54 -10.02 -31.18
C ARG A 252 12.28 -11.53 -31.00
N GLU A 253 13.24 -12.41 -31.28
CA GLU A 253 13.07 -13.86 -31.14
C GLU A 253 13.29 -14.41 -29.71
N THR A 254 13.28 -13.57 -28.67
CA THR A 254 12.91 -14.09 -27.34
C THR A 254 11.41 -13.91 -27.20
N VAL A 255 10.64 -14.94 -27.56
CA VAL A 255 9.23 -15.07 -27.14
C VAL A 255 9.20 -14.73 -25.65
N GLY A 256 8.45 -13.71 -25.23
CA GLY A 256 8.36 -13.38 -23.81
C GLY A 256 7.65 -14.53 -23.08
N LEU A 257 8.04 -14.82 -21.84
CA LEU A 257 7.45 -15.89 -21.02
C LEU A 257 5.91 -15.85 -20.93
N PHE A 258 5.33 -14.65 -20.99
CA PHE A 258 3.88 -14.43 -20.91
C PHE A 258 3.21 -14.17 -22.27
N THR A 259 3.95 -14.30 -23.37
CA THR A 259 3.42 -14.06 -24.73
C THR A 259 2.33 -15.06 -25.05
N GLY A 260 1.20 -14.60 -25.57
CA GLY A 260 0.08 -15.46 -25.97
C GLY A 260 -0.89 -15.82 -24.83
N LEU A 261 -0.64 -15.39 -23.59
CA LEU A 261 -1.57 -15.54 -22.46
C LEU A 261 -2.70 -14.49 -22.49
N GLY A 262 -3.38 -14.34 -23.63
CA GLY A 262 -4.37 -13.28 -23.85
C GLY A 262 -5.61 -13.36 -22.96
N ALA A 263 -5.92 -14.53 -22.40
CA ALA A 263 -7.02 -14.73 -21.45
C ALA A 263 -6.65 -14.34 -20.01
N LEU A 264 -5.37 -14.13 -19.71
CA LEU A 264 -4.89 -13.94 -18.34
C LEU A 264 -5.46 -12.66 -17.73
N THR A 265 -6.01 -12.79 -16.52
CA THR A 265 -6.61 -11.68 -15.76
C THR A 265 -5.78 -11.29 -14.55
N HIS A 266 -5.12 -12.26 -13.90
CA HIS A 266 -4.29 -12.04 -12.73
C HIS A 266 -2.95 -12.73 -12.89
N LEU A 267 -1.88 -11.95 -12.74
CA LEU A 267 -0.50 -12.42 -12.78
C LEU A 267 0.22 -12.01 -11.50
N ARG A 268 0.73 -12.99 -10.77
CA ARG A 268 1.60 -12.77 -9.62
C ARG A 268 2.94 -13.45 -9.85
N VAL A 269 4.00 -12.68 -9.72
CA VAL A 269 5.40 -13.14 -9.76
C VAL A 269 6.06 -12.64 -8.48
N TYR A 270 5.99 -13.45 -7.43
CA TYR A 270 6.47 -13.11 -6.09
C TYR A 270 7.81 -13.78 -5.80
N ASP A 271 8.80 -13.02 -5.35
CA ASP A 271 10.08 -13.56 -4.86
C ASP A 271 10.81 -14.48 -5.86
N CYS A 272 10.74 -14.15 -7.15
CA CYS A 272 11.33 -14.94 -8.23
C CYS A 272 12.75 -14.45 -8.62
N ASP A 273 13.38 -13.63 -7.77
CA ASP A 273 14.65 -12.92 -8.03
C ASP A 273 14.68 -12.19 -9.39
N LEU A 274 13.54 -11.61 -9.78
CA LEU A 274 13.42 -10.89 -11.05
C LEU A 274 14.24 -9.59 -11.00
N LYS A 275 15.32 -9.52 -11.77
CA LYS A 275 16.26 -8.36 -11.78
C LYS A 275 15.94 -7.34 -12.86
N ASP A 276 15.55 -7.83 -14.03
CA ASP A 276 15.30 -7.04 -15.22
C ASP A 276 14.01 -7.54 -15.88
N ILE A 277 13.21 -6.61 -16.40
CA ILE A 277 12.05 -6.89 -17.25
C ILE A 277 12.29 -6.26 -18.63
N SER A 278 11.68 -6.82 -19.67
CA SER A 278 11.72 -6.26 -21.03
C SER A 278 10.46 -5.44 -21.31
N TRP A 279 10.57 -4.48 -22.24
CA TRP A 279 9.45 -3.59 -22.59
C TRP A 279 8.25 -4.32 -23.23
N HIS A 280 8.46 -5.52 -23.79
CA HIS A 280 7.44 -6.35 -24.44
C HIS A 280 6.99 -7.53 -23.57
N MET A 281 7.45 -7.63 -22.31
CA MET A 281 7.17 -8.79 -21.44
C MET A 281 5.68 -9.06 -21.24
N PHE A 282 4.88 -8.00 -21.17
CA PHE A 282 3.44 -8.05 -20.92
C PHE A 282 2.62 -7.72 -22.16
N ASP A 283 3.22 -7.80 -23.36
CA ASP A 283 2.53 -7.50 -24.60
C ASP A 283 1.42 -8.53 -24.90
N GLY A 284 0.28 -8.06 -25.39
CA GLY A 284 -0.89 -8.89 -25.67
C GLY A 284 -1.71 -9.35 -24.46
N LEU A 285 -1.34 -8.99 -23.23
CA LEU A 285 -2.09 -9.29 -22.00
C LEU A 285 -3.28 -8.33 -21.82
N ASN A 286 -4.16 -8.29 -22.83
CA ASN A 286 -5.26 -7.32 -22.93
C ASN A 286 -6.31 -7.44 -21.82
N ASN A 287 -6.48 -8.63 -21.25
CA ASN A 287 -7.46 -8.90 -20.20
C ASN A 287 -6.86 -8.80 -18.78
N LEU A 288 -5.58 -8.45 -18.66
CA LEU A 288 -4.91 -8.39 -17.37
C LEU A 288 -5.49 -7.24 -16.53
N ILE A 289 -6.02 -7.59 -15.35
CA ILE A 289 -6.62 -6.68 -14.38
C ILE A 289 -5.63 -6.41 -13.25
N GLN A 290 -4.88 -7.43 -12.82
CA GLN A 290 -3.97 -7.34 -11.69
C GLN A 290 -2.60 -7.93 -12.02
N LEU A 291 -1.56 -7.14 -11.74
CA LEU A 291 -0.16 -7.52 -11.88
C LEU A 291 0.58 -7.25 -10.58
N SER A 292 1.18 -8.28 -10.01
CA SER A 292 2.05 -8.18 -8.84
C SER A 292 3.43 -8.72 -9.17
N LEU A 293 4.45 -7.88 -9.07
CA LEU A 293 5.86 -8.24 -9.16
C LEU A 293 6.57 -8.01 -7.81
N GLU A 294 5.85 -8.25 -6.71
CA GLU A 294 6.33 -7.95 -5.36
C GLU A 294 7.54 -8.81 -4.95
N LYS A 295 8.41 -8.25 -4.10
CA LYS A 295 9.57 -8.93 -3.51
C LYS A 295 10.54 -9.45 -4.56
N ASN A 296 10.75 -8.70 -5.63
CA ASN A 296 11.77 -9.02 -6.62
C ASN A 296 12.98 -8.07 -6.48
N SER A 297 13.95 -8.20 -7.40
CA SER A 297 15.20 -7.44 -7.39
C SER A 297 15.21 -6.32 -8.45
N LEU A 298 14.04 -5.79 -8.83
CA LEU A 298 13.92 -4.81 -9.92
C LEU A 298 14.53 -3.47 -9.52
N LYS A 299 15.42 -2.93 -10.35
CA LYS A 299 16.06 -1.60 -10.13
C LYS A 299 15.47 -0.49 -10.99
N PHE A 300 14.98 -0.85 -12.17
CA PHE A 300 14.43 0.07 -13.16
C PHE A 300 13.25 -0.60 -13.86
N ILE A 301 12.31 0.23 -14.33
CA ILE A 301 11.22 -0.19 -15.21
C ILE A 301 11.55 0.33 -16.60
N PRO A 302 11.52 -0.52 -17.66
CA PRO A 302 11.68 -0.07 -19.03
C PRO A 302 10.55 0.87 -19.46
N GLU A 303 10.89 1.83 -20.32
CA GLU A 303 9.94 2.77 -20.90
C GLU A 303 8.81 2.00 -21.61
N PHE A 304 7.55 2.41 -21.37
CA PHE A 304 6.34 1.86 -21.99
C PHE A 304 6.09 0.35 -21.76
N CYS A 305 6.71 -0.25 -20.75
CA CYS A 305 6.58 -1.69 -20.46
C CYS A 305 5.13 -2.17 -20.27
N PHE A 306 4.23 -1.30 -19.81
CA PHE A 306 2.83 -1.63 -19.52
C PHE A 306 1.84 -1.23 -20.63
N TYR A 307 2.32 -0.83 -21.82
CA TYR A 307 1.44 -0.43 -22.93
C TYR A 307 0.56 -1.59 -23.44
N GLY A 308 1.04 -2.82 -23.34
CA GLY A 308 0.32 -4.05 -23.71
C GLY A 308 -0.73 -4.52 -22.71
N THR A 309 -0.92 -3.81 -21.59
CA THR A 309 -1.89 -4.13 -20.53
C THR A 309 -2.90 -2.99 -20.33
N PRO A 310 -3.75 -2.68 -21.33
CA PRO A 310 -4.62 -1.49 -21.30
C PRO A 310 -5.71 -1.51 -20.22
N ASN A 311 -6.10 -2.69 -19.74
CA ASN A 311 -7.15 -2.87 -18.75
C ASN A 311 -6.63 -3.07 -17.31
N LEU A 312 -5.33 -2.86 -17.09
CA LEU A 312 -4.72 -3.07 -15.78
C LEU A 312 -5.27 -2.08 -14.75
N LYS A 313 -5.80 -2.61 -13.65
CA LYS A 313 -6.39 -1.86 -12.53
C LYS A 313 -5.51 -1.84 -11.30
N VAL A 314 -4.78 -2.93 -11.04
CA VAL A 314 -3.95 -3.07 -9.85
C VAL A 314 -2.52 -3.42 -10.25
N LEU A 315 -1.57 -2.58 -9.86
CA LEU A 315 -0.15 -2.80 -10.08
C LEU A 315 0.59 -2.74 -8.74
N SER A 316 1.20 -3.85 -8.35
CA SER A 316 2.10 -3.90 -7.20
C SER A 316 3.54 -4.19 -7.64
N LEU A 317 4.42 -3.25 -7.32
CA LEU A 317 5.86 -3.32 -7.48
C LEU A 317 6.56 -3.24 -6.11
N ALA A 318 5.84 -3.60 -5.05
CA ALA A 318 6.32 -3.47 -3.67
C ALA A 318 7.55 -4.35 -3.39
N SER A 319 8.35 -3.96 -2.40
CA SER A 319 9.53 -4.70 -1.94
C SER A 319 10.54 -5.00 -3.06
N ASN A 320 10.71 -4.07 -4.01
CA ASN A 320 11.75 -4.13 -5.05
C ASN A 320 12.92 -3.19 -4.70
N GLN A 321 13.81 -2.94 -5.65
CA GLN A 321 14.98 -2.08 -5.48
C GLN A 321 14.91 -0.85 -6.40
N LEU A 322 13.71 -0.38 -6.74
CA LEU A 322 13.52 0.71 -7.69
C LEU A 322 14.16 2.00 -7.16
N LEU A 323 15.02 2.61 -7.97
CA LEU A 323 15.80 3.80 -7.58
C LEU A 323 15.12 5.11 -7.99
N THR A 324 14.49 5.11 -9.16
CA THR A 324 13.90 6.30 -9.79
C THR A 324 12.68 5.89 -10.60
N LEU A 325 11.74 6.83 -10.77
CA LEU A 325 10.61 6.71 -11.68
C LEU A 325 10.55 7.92 -12.61
N LYS A 326 10.20 7.66 -13.86
CA LYS A 326 9.87 8.66 -14.88
C LYS A 326 8.45 8.42 -15.39
N SER A 327 7.83 9.48 -15.91
CA SER A 327 6.48 9.40 -16.49
C SER A 327 6.33 8.33 -17.59
N VAL A 328 7.38 8.06 -18.36
CA VAL A 328 7.41 7.04 -19.42
C VAL A 328 7.46 5.60 -18.89
N ASP A 329 7.91 5.39 -17.66
CA ASP A 329 8.09 4.06 -17.05
C ASP A 329 6.73 3.42 -16.72
N LEU A 330 5.75 4.25 -16.32
CA LEU A 330 4.38 3.83 -15.96
C LEU A 330 3.33 4.26 -17.01
N ALA A 331 3.77 4.67 -18.20
CA ALA A 331 2.88 5.13 -19.26
C ALA A 331 1.99 3.99 -19.80
N GLY A 332 0.75 4.34 -20.18
CA GLY A 332 -0.25 3.39 -20.70
C GLY A 332 -1.24 2.86 -19.65
N LEU A 333 -0.98 3.09 -18.36
CA LEU A 333 -1.80 2.65 -17.23
C LEU A 333 -3.05 3.54 -17.00
N LEU A 334 -3.89 3.69 -18.03
CA LEU A 334 -5.04 4.60 -18.02
C LEU A 334 -6.20 4.14 -17.12
N MET A 335 -6.32 2.82 -16.91
CA MET A 335 -7.37 2.19 -16.10
C MET A 335 -6.91 1.87 -14.68
N LEU A 336 -5.68 2.25 -14.31
CA LEU A 336 -5.09 1.92 -13.02
C LEU A 336 -5.86 2.58 -11.88
N GLU A 337 -6.29 1.77 -10.93
CA GLU A 337 -7.01 2.17 -9.72
C GLU A 337 -6.09 2.13 -8.49
N ASP A 338 -5.22 1.13 -8.38
CA ASP A 338 -4.34 0.94 -7.22
C ASP A 338 -2.89 0.74 -7.66
N LEU A 339 -2.00 1.59 -7.12
CA LEU A 339 -0.55 1.55 -7.33
C LEU A 339 0.18 1.34 -6.01
N ASP A 340 0.91 0.24 -5.89
CA ASP A 340 1.72 -0.09 -4.72
C ASP A 340 3.21 -0.12 -5.09
N LEU A 341 3.95 0.86 -4.55
CA LEU A 341 5.38 1.04 -4.72
C LEU A 341 6.13 0.98 -3.39
N ARG A 342 5.53 0.36 -2.36
CA ARG A 342 6.11 0.27 -1.03
C ARG A 342 7.46 -0.44 -1.00
N GLY A 343 8.30 -0.12 -0.03
CA GLY A 343 9.52 -0.89 0.23
C GLY A 343 10.51 -0.89 -0.93
N ASN A 344 10.55 0.20 -1.70
CA ASN A 344 11.52 0.42 -2.76
C ASN A 344 12.63 1.38 -2.28
N ASN A 345 13.54 1.76 -3.16
CA ASN A 345 14.66 2.64 -2.84
C ASN A 345 14.52 4.01 -3.54
N LEU A 346 13.29 4.50 -3.65
CA LEU A 346 12.99 5.81 -4.26
C LEU A 346 13.43 6.93 -3.32
N THR A 347 14.26 7.84 -3.84
CA THR A 347 14.85 8.93 -3.03
C THR A 347 14.13 10.27 -3.17
N PHE A 348 13.46 10.49 -4.30
CA PHE A 348 12.67 11.69 -4.56
C PHE A 348 11.50 11.37 -5.51
N LEU A 349 10.47 12.21 -5.43
CA LEU A 349 9.33 12.23 -6.38
C LEU A 349 9.11 13.66 -6.85
N SER A 350 8.77 13.84 -8.11
CA SER A 350 8.42 15.14 -8.70
C SER A 350 7.28 15.01 -9.71
N GLU A 351 6.85 16.13 -10.27
CA GLU A 351 5.86 16.19 -11.36
C GLU A 351 6.25 15.36 -12.61
N LEU A 352 7.53 15.01 -12.77
CA LEU A 352 8.03 14.20 -13.89
C LEU A 352 8.08 12.70 -13.57
N SER A 353 7.84 12.30 -12.32
CA SER A 353 7.90 10.90 -11.90
C SER A 353 6.71 10.08 -12.37
N PHE A 354 5.56 10.71 -12.58
CA PHE A 354 4.30 10.01 -12.86
C PHE A 354 3.64 10.52 -14.15
N PRO A 355 3.06 9.62 -14.96
CA PRO A 355 2.12 10.02 -16.00
C PRO A 355 0.74 10.37 -15.39
N PRO A 356 -0.18 10.96 -16.17
CA PRO A 356 -1.57 11.08 -15.78
C PRO A 356 -2.21 9.73 -15.49
N PHE A 357 -2.85 9.60 -14.33
CA PHE A 357 -3.63 8.42 -13.95
C PHE A 357 -5.12 8.78 -13.80
N PRO A 358 -5.93 8.66 -14.87
CA PRO A 358 -7.32 9.12 -14.87
C PRO A 358 -8.23 8.40 -13.86
N MET A 359 -7.91 7.17 -13.49
CA MET A 359 -8.77 6.31 -12.65
C MET A 359 -8.17 5.99 -11.27
N LEU A 360 -7.00 6.54 -10.94
CA LEU A 360 -6.28 6.16 -9.72
C LEU A 360 -7.06 6.53 -8.47
N LYS A 361 -7.18 5.57 -7.56
CA LYS A 361 -7.86 5.68 -6.27
C LYS A 361 -6.85 5.59 -5.13
N THR A 362 -5.90 4.66 -5.21
CA THR A 362 -4.94 4.41 -4.14
C THR A 362 -3.51 4.47 -4.66
N ALA A 363 -2.66 5.22 -3.96
CA ALA A 363 -1.23 5.23 -4.20
C ALA A 363 -0.48 5.02 -2.88
N ASP A 364 0.38 4.01 -2.84
CA ASP A 364 1.18 3.68 -1.68
C ASP A 364 2.67 3.75 -2.00
N PHE A 365 3.37 4.69 -1.34
CA PHE A 365 4.79 4.92 -1.48
C PHE A 365 5.54 4.73 -0.14
N GLN A 366 4.93 4.05 0.84
CA GLN A 366 5.55 3.86 2.14
C GLN A 366 6.87 3.07 2.07
N GLU A 367 7.68 3.17 3.12
CA GLU A 367 8.96 2.45 3.22
C GLU A 367 9.91 2.69 2.03
N ASN A 368 9.86 3.90 1.46
CA ASN A 368 10.89 4.40 0.55
C ASN A 368 11.73 5.46 1.26
N PRO A 369 13.04 5.56 0.96
CA PRO A 369 13.93 6.57 1.52
C PRO A 369 13.71 7.96 0.89
N LEU A 370 12.45 8.41 0.82
CA LEU A 370 12.07 9.70 0.28
C LEU A 370 12.58 10.80 1.21
N ASP A 371 13.54 11.58 0.73
CA ASP A 371 14.11 12.69 1.52
C ASP A 371 13.12 13.86 1.56
N SER A 372 12.65 14.32 0.40
CA SER A 372 11.68 15.41 0.34
C SER A 372 10.64 15.26 -0.75
N ILE A 373 9.45 15.84 -0.51
CA ILE A 373 8.39 15.96 -1.52
C ILE A 373 8.38 17.40 -2.05
N PHE A 374 8.65 17.55 -3.34
CA PHE A 374 8.66 18.85 -4.01
C PHE A 374 7.24 19.42 -4.18
N PRO A 375 7.09 20.75 -4.33
CA PRO A 375 5.81 21.39 -4.63
C PRO A 375 5.19 20.79 -5.90
N SER A 376 3.87 20.67 -5.95
CA SER A 376 3.14 20.14 -7.12
C SER A 376 3.51 18.71 -7.58
N THR A 377 4.27 17.94 -6.78
CA THR A 377 4.66 16.55 -7.12
C THR A 377 3.46 15.68 -7.51
N PHE A 378 2.31 15.87 -6.85
CA PHE A 378 1.11 15.07 -7.06
C PHE A 378 0.02 15.79 -7.86
N GLU A 379 0.33 16.89 -8.55
CA GLU A 379 -0.66 17.70 -9.27
C GLU A 379 -1.38 16.90 -10.37
N ILE A 380 -0.65 15.98 -11.00
CA ILE A 380 -1.13 15.09 -12.06
C ILE A 380 -2.02 13.96 -11.50
N MET A 381 -1.95 13.66 -10.20
CA MET A 381 -2.66 12.57 -9.52
C MET A 381 -4.01 13.02 -8.92
N ASN A 382 -4.71 13.94 -9.60
CA ASN A 382 -5.89 14.64 -9.08
C ASN A 382 -7.12 13.77 -8.75
N THR A 383 -7.14 12.53 -9.21
CA THR A 383 -8.22 11.54 -8.99
C THR A 383 -8.03 10.71 -7.73
N THR A 384 -6.81 10.68 -7.19
CA THR A 384 -6.40 9.85 -6.06
C THR A 384 -7.25 10.13 -4.82
N LEU A 385 -7.73 9.07 -4.17
CA LEU A 385 -8.55 9.12 -2.95
C LEU A 385 -7.74 8.81 -1.69
N LYS A 386 -6.73 7.94 -1.79
CA LYS A 386 -5.90 7.47 -0.67
C LYS A 386 -4.43 7.58 -1.03
N LEU A 387 -3.65 8.25 -0.20
CA LEU A 387 -2.21 8.43 -0.38
C LEU A 387 -1.46 8.08 0.91
N TYR A 388 -0.45 7.23 0.78
CA TYR A 388 0.39 6.79 1.89
C TYR A 388 1.86 7.10 1.61
N LEU A 389 2.52 7.82 2.53
CA LEU A 389 3.89 8.29 2.37
C LEU A 389 4.69 8.17 3.67
N GLY A 390 6.01 8.06 3.51
CA GLY A 390 6.96 7.93 4.62
C GLY A 390 7.13 6.49 5.08
N GLY A 391 8.06 6.26 6.00
CA GLY A 391 8.38 4.92 6.50
C GLY A 391 9.30 4.99 7.70
N GLU A 392 9.73 3.84 8.22
CA GLU A 392 10.62 3.79 9.39
C GLU A 392 12.07 4.16 9.01
N GLY A 393 12.47 3.90 7.76
CA GLY A 393 13.86 3.99 7.30
C GLY A 393 14.41 5.40 7.04
N SER A 394 13.57 6.38 6.71
CA SER A 394 13.99 7.76 6.43
C SER A 394 13.03 8.79 6.98
N LYS A 395 13.57 9.97 7.32
CA LYS A 395 12.78 11.14 7.67
C LYS A 395 12.20 11.74 6.39
N LEU A 396 10.95 12.17 6.45
CA LEU A 396 10.25 12.79 5.32
C LEU A 396 10.11 14.29 5.54
N TYR A 397 10.75 15.08 4.66
CA TYR A 397 10.61 16.54 4.63
C TYR A 397 9.53 16.96 3.64
N LEU A 398 8.61 17.82 4.08
CA LEU A 398 7.58 18.40 3.22
C LEU A 398 7.91 19.85 2.91
N GLN A 399 7.84 20.21 1.62
CA GLN A 399 7.94 21.59 1.18
C GLN A 399 6.55 22.24 1.17
N LYS A 400 6.51 23.55 0.95
CA LYS A 400 5.24 24.27 0.80
C LYS A 400 4.54 23.77 -0.46
N ASN A 401 3.22 23.54 -0.37
CA ASN A 401 2.41 23.08 -1.50
C ASN A 401 2.81 21.69 -2.05
N SER A 402 3.42 20.81 -1.24
CA SER A 402 3.77 19.44 -1.66
C SER A 402 2.57 18.61 -2.14
N PHE A 403 1.36 18.91 -1.65
CA PHE A 403 0.12 18.19 -1.98
C PHE A 403 -0.82 18.97 -2.91
N LEU A 404 -0.30 19.98 -3.60
CA LEU A 404 -1.11 20.77 -4.53
C LEU A 404 -1.66 19.90 -5.66
N GLY A 405 -2.95 20.05 -5.97
CA GLY A 405 -3.64 19.34 -7.06
C GLY A 405 -4.31 18.02 -6.67
N LEU A 406 -4.17 17.56 -5.42
CA LEU A 406 -4.86 16.39 -4.87
C LEU A 406 -6.34 16.68 -4.53
N CYS A 407 -7.10 17.11 -5.53
CA CYS A 407 -8.46 17.66 -5.40
C CYS A 407 -9.50 16.69 -4.84
N ARG A 408 -9.31 15.37 -4.99
CA ARG A 408 -10.26 14.33 -4.55
C ARG A 408 -9.77 13.52 -3.36
N LEU A 409 -8.61 13.84 -2.81
CA LEU A 409 -8.00 13.03 -1.76
C LEU A 409 -8.85 13.03 -0.50
N GLN A 410 -9.14 11.84 0.03
CA GLN A 410 -9.97 11.61 1.21
C GLN A 410 -9.15 11.11 2.40
N THR A 411 -8.11 10.30 2.16
CA THR A 411 -7.25 9.75 3.21
C THR A 411 -5.79 10.04 2.91
N LEU A 412 -5.11 10.66 3.86
CA LEU A 412 -3.67 10.93 3.79
C LEU A 412 -3.01 10.37 5.05
N HIS A 413 -2.07 9.45 4.86
CA HIS A 413 -1.19 9.01 5.94
C HIS A 413 0.25 9.39 5.66
N LEU A 414 0.88 10.02 6.65
CA LEU A 414 2.25 10.48 6.64
C LEU A 414 2.99 9.92 7.84
N TYR A 415 4.09 9.25 7.59
CA TYR A 415 4.92 8.64 8.62
C TYR A 415 6.32 9.25 8.64
N ASN A 416 6.90 9.31 9.84
CA ASN A 416 8.25 9.81 10.09
C ASN A 416 8.54 11.21 9.50
N LEU A 417 7.55 12.10 9.61
CA LEU A 417 7.69 13.49 9.19
C LEU A 417 8.72 14.24 10.04
N GLU A 418 9.51 15.11 9.42
CA GLU A 418 10.39 16.03 10.14
C GLU A 418 10.00 17.47 9.79
N ILE A 419 9.10 18.05 10.60
CA ILE A 419 8.52 19.37 10.35
C ILE A 419 8.48 20.13 11.68
N PRO A 420 9.39 21.07 11.96
CA PRO A 420 9.43 21.77 13.26
C PRO A 420 8.12 22.49 13.59
N VAL A 421 7.54 23.18 12.60
CA VAL A 421 6.30 23.94 12.74
C VAL A 421 5.33 23.56 11.65
N LEU A 422 4.13 23.14 12.04
CA LEU A 422 3.05 22.83 11.11
C LEU A 422 2.31 24.13 10.75
N GLU A 423 2.50 24.57 9.51
CA GLU A 423 1.92 25.79 8.93
C GLU A 423 0.85 25.45 7.87
N ARG A 424 -0.02 26.41 7.55
CA ARG A 424 -1.10 26.25 6.56
C ARG A 424 -0.68 25.63 5.22
N PHE A 425 0.43 26.10 4.66
CA PHE A 425 0.87 25.74 3.30
C PHE A 425 1.31 24.28 3.15
N VAL A 426 1.49 23.54 4.25
CA VAL A 426 1.87 22.12 4.21
C VAL A 426 0.72 21.26 3.68
N PHE A 427 -0.53 21.57 4.05
CA PHE A 427 -1.71 20.78 3.66
C PHE A 427 -2.61 21.46 2.63
N GLN A 428 -2.13 22.53 2.00
CA GLN A 428 -2.86 23.18 0.93
C GLN A 428 -3.01 22.25 -0.29
N GLY A 429 -4.18 22.26 -0.93
CA GLY A 429 -4.44 21.51 -2.16
C GLY A 429 -5.31 20.26 -2.02
N MET A 430 -5.81 19.96 -0.81
CA MET A 430 -6.62 18.77 -0.51
C MET A 430 -7.99 19.13 0.13
N PRO A 431 -8.91 19.78 -0.61
CA PRO A 431 -10.17 20.28 -0.07
C PRO A 431 -11.16 19.17 0.35
N GLU A 432 -11.01 17.96 -0.18
CA GLU A 432 -11.89 16.81 0.08
C GLU A 432 -11.40 15.88 1.20
N LEU A 433 -10.32 16.26 1.90
CA LEU A 433 -9.68 15.39 2.88
C LEU A 433 -10.60 15.08 4.07
N LEU A 434 -10.79 13.80 4.36
CA LEU A 434 -11.65 13.30 5.45
C LEU A 434 -10.83 12.75 6.62
N LYS A 435 -9.71 12.09 6.34
CA LYS A 435 -8.85 11.43 7.32
C LYS A 435 -7.41 11.86 7.12
N LEU A 436 -6.82 12.47 8.15
CA LEU A 436 -5.41 12.84 8.18
C LEU A 436 -4.73 12.12 9.34
N ARG A 437 -3.73 11.30 9.01
CA ARG A 437 -2.81 10.74 10.01
C ARG A 437 -1.41 11.23 9.69
N ALA A 438 -0.82 11.97 10.61
CA ALA A 438 0.56 12.41 10.52
C ALA A 438 1.31 12.01 11.78
N ARG A 439 2.48 11.37 11.62
CA ARG A 439 3.38 10.95 12.70
C ARG A 439 4.80 11.41 12.43
N GLY A 440 5.58 11.70 13.47
CA GLY A 440 6.98 12.10 13.34
C GLY A 440 7.44 13.12 14.37
N ASN A 441 8.20 14.11 13.94
CA ASN A 441 8.72 15.20 14.75
C ASN A 441 8.08 16.53 14.32
N ILE A 442 6.95 16.85 14.94
CA ILE A 442 6.19 18.10 14.81
C ILE A 442 6.23 18.82 16.16
N SER A 443 7.14 19.79 16.32
CA SER A 443 7.35 20.44 17.64
C SER A 443 6.21 21.40 18.01
N SER A 444 5.62 22.09 17.03
CA SER A 444 4.51 23.01 17.25
C SER A 444 3.53 23.12 16.09
N ILE A 445 2.28 23.49 16.40
CA ILE A 445 1.21 23.71 15.42
C ILE A 445 0.81 25.19 15.43
N ASP A 446 0.83 25.82 14.26
CA ASP A 446 0.48 27.23 14.10
C ASP A 446 -1.04 27.47 13.99
N PHE A 447 -1.48 28.74 14.07
CA PHE A 447 -2.89 29.13 14.19
C PHE A 447 -3.76 28.81 12.95
N ASP A 448 -3.19 28.63 11.76
CA ASP A 448 -3.93 28.41 10.52
C ASP A 448 -3.59 27.07 9.81
N ALA A 449 -2.93 26.15 10.52
CA ALA A 449 -2.40 24.91 9.97
C ALA A 449 -3.42 24.04 9.22
N PHE A 450 -4.71 24.09 9.59
CA PHE A 450 -5.76 23.23 9.04
C PHE A 450 -6.93 23.98 8.39
N VAL A 451 -6.80 25.29 8.14
CA VAL A 451 -7.91 26.14 7.67
C VAL A 451 -8.52 25.64 6.36
N ASP A 452 -7.70 25.09 5.46
CA ASP A 452 -8.15 24.62 4.15
C ASP A 452 -8.79 23.20 4.20
N LEU A 453 -8.73 22.49 5.34
CA LEU A 453 -9.22 21.10 5.50
C LEU A 453 -10.65 21.04 6.05
N ILE A 454 -11.58 21.75 5.40
CA ILE A 454 -12.95 21.96 5.88
C ILE A 454 -13.80 20.69 6.02
N LYS A 455 -13.47 19.63 5.29
CA LYS A 455 -14.19 18.34 5.29
C LYS A 455 -13.61 17.32 6.27
N LEU A 456 -12.53 17.66 6.98
CA LEU A 456 -11.82 16.72 7.83
C LEU A 456 -12.71 16.18 8.96
N VAL A 457 -12.72 14.85 9.11
CA VAL A 457 -13.53 14.12 10.08
C VAL A 457 -12.65 13.49 11.17
N ASP A 458 -11.47 12.97 10.79
CA ASP A 458 -10.54 12.31 11.70
C ASP A 458 -9.15 12.93 11.56
N LEU A 459 -8.65 13.50 12.66
CA LEU A 459 -7.32 14.08 12.75
C LEU A 459 -6.50 13.30 13.78
N ASP A 460 -5.49 12.57 13.29
CA ASP A 460 -4.54 11.83 14.09
C ASP A 460 -3.15 12.46 13.98
N LEU A 461 -2.74 13.14 15.07
CA LEU A 461 -1.41 13.73 15.27
C LEU A 461 -0.72 13.06 16.47
N SER A 462 -0.97 11.76 16.66
CA SER A 462 -0.31 10.98 17.69
C SER A 462 1.16 10.73 17.36
N TYR A 463 2.01 10.57 18.37
CA TYR A 463 3.45 10.31 18.18
C TYR A 463 4.16 11.37 17.31
N CYS A 464 3.86 12.65 17.58
CA CYS A 464 4.40 13.79 16.85
C CYS A 464 5.40 14.63 17.66
N HIS A 465 5.68 14.29 18.92
CA HIS A 465 6.54 15.10 19.81
C HIS A 465 6.07 16.56 20.01
N ILE A 466 4.76 16.81 19.87
CA ILE A 466 4.20 18.17 19.95
C ILE A 466 4.34 18.73 21.36
N ARG A 467 4.90 19.93 21.47
CA ARG A 467 5.07 20.67 22.74
C ARG A 467 4.12 21.84 22.87
N LYS A 468 3.84 22.55 21.78
CA LYS A 468 3.05 23.78 21.75
C LYS A 468 2.01 23.73 20.64
N ILE A 469 0.79 24.18 20.96
CA ILE A 469 -0.30 24.33 20.01
C ILE A 469 -0.80 25.77 20.13
N SER A 470 -0.99 26.48 19.03
CA SER A 470 -1.59 27.81 19.04
C SER A 470 -3.06 27.76 19.47
N MET A 471 -3.60 28.85 20.03
CA MET A 471 -5.00 28.89 20.52
C MET A 471 -6.01 28.59 19.41
N ASP A 472 -5.75 29.06 18.19
CA ASP A 472 -6.64 28.93 17.04
C ASP A 472 -6.22 27.82 16.07
N ALA A 473 -5.27 26.95 16.45
CA ALA A 473 -4.70 25.95 15.54
C ALA A 473 -5.73 25.05 14.83
N PHE A 474 -6.88 24.79 15.46
CA PHE A 474 -7.96 23.96 14.90
C PHE A 474 -9.10 24.78 14.27
N TYR A 475 -8.86 26.05 13.99
CA TYR A 475 -9.80 26.90 13.27
C TYR A 475 -10.08 26.34 11.86
N GLY A 476 -11.36 26.34 11.45
CA GLY A 476 -11.81 25.78 10.17
C GLY A 476 -12.20 24.28 10.20
N LEU A 477 -11.86 23.55 11.26
CA LEU A 477 -12.22 22.12 11.41
C LEU A 477 -13.66 21.92 11.89
N GLU A 478 -14.66 22.32 11.09
CA GLU A 478 -16.07 22.30 11.52
C GLU A 478 -16.68 20.89 11.60
N ASN A 479 -16.22 19.98 10.72
CA ASN A 479 -16.75 18.62 10.56
C ASN A 479 -15.99 17.56 11.37
N VAL A 480 -14.93 17.95 12.08
CA VAL A 480 -14.07 17.01 12.79
C VAL A 480 -14.84 16.31 13.89
N LYS A 481 -14.74 14.98 13.94
CA LYS A 481 -15.39 14.10 14.93
C LYS A 481 -14.39 13.53 15.93
N ARG A 482 -13.14 13.33 15.51
CA ARG A 482 -12.07 12.79 16.36
C ARG A 482 -10.80 13.61 16.19
N ILE A 483 -10.18 13.97 17.33
CA ILE A 483 -8.84 14.54 17.39
C ILE A 483 -8.00 13.69 18.34
N ASP A 484 -6.93 13.09 17.80
CA ASP A 484 -5.95 12.31 18.54
C ASP A 484 -4.63 13.09 18.65
N LEU A 485 -4.28 13.47 19.87
CA LEU A 485 -3.02 14.12 20.24
C LEU A 485 -2.26 13.27 21.26
N SER A 486 -2.51 11.96 21.30
CA SER A 486 -1.86 11.05 22.25
C SER A 486 -0.38 10.88 21.97
N ASN A 487 0.38 10.46 22.99
CA ASN A 487 1.82 10.19 22.86
C ASN A 487 2.59 11.40 22.33
N ASN A 488 2.32 12.58 22.88
CA ASN A 488 3.02 13.82 22.58
C ASN A 488 3.68 14.38 23.85
N GLU A 489 4.28 15.57 23.75
CA GLU A 489 4.99 16.23 24.85
C GLU A 489 4.24 17.45 25.39
N LEU A 490 2.91 17.48 25.27
CA LEU A 490 2.11 18.64 25.66
C LEU A 490 2.15 18.86 27.17
N GLU A 491 2.52 20.07 27.61
CA GLU A 491 2.53 20.47 29.02
C GLU A 491 1.24 21.18 29.44
N PHE A 492 0.60 21.90 28.52
CA PHE A 492 -0.67 22.59 28.73
C PHE A 492 -1.51 22.58 27.46
N ILE A 493 -2.82 22.78 27.62
CA ILE A 493 -3.77 22.99 26.51
C ILE A 493 -4.20 24.45 26.51
N PRO A 494 -4.07 25.18 25.39
CA PRO A 494 -4.56 26.55 25.29
C PRO A 494 -6.07 26.64 25.55
N PRO A 495 -6.55 27.68 26.24
CA PRO A 495 -7.98 27.91 26.41
C PRO A 495 -8.63 28.16 25.05
N GLY A 496 -9.80 27.56 24.80
CA GLY A 496 -10.53 27.75 23.55
C GLY A 496 -10.21 26.79 22.41
N LEU A 497 -9.11 26.03 22.49
CA LEU A 497 -8.66 25.15 21.39
C LEU A 497 -9.73 24.17 20.87
N PHE A 498 -10.62 23.69 21.75
CA PHE A 498 -11.71 22.75 21.42
C PHE A 498 -13.10 23.38 21.56
N GLY A 499 -13.22 24.69 21.34
CA GLY A 499 -14.44 25.45 21.58
C GLY A 499 -15.65 24.99 20.75
N VAL A 500 -16.85 24.96 21.35
CA VAL A 500 -18.10 24.61 20.62
C VAL A 500 -18.34 25.49 19.39
N GLN A 501 -17.88 26.74 19.43
CA GLN A 501 -18.08 27.72 18.36
C GLN A 501 -17.41 27.30 17.04
N GLN A 502 -16.36 26.49 17.08
CA GLN A 502 -15.58 26.12 15.89
C GLN A 502 -15.80 24.65 15.50
N GLN A 503 -15.50 23.67 16.37
CA GLN A 503 -15.49 22.25 15.96
C GLN A 503 -16.83 21.53 16.14
N THR A 504 -17.94 22.03 15.56
CA THR A 504 -19.35 21.67 15.90
C THR A 504 -19.72 20.19 15.98
N GLN A 505 -18.98 19.28 15.34
CA GLN A 505 -19.25 17.84 15.31
C GLN A 505 -18.33 16.99 16.20
N LEU A 506 -17.39 17.58 16.94
CA LEU A 506 -16.35 16.85 17.67
C LEU A 506 -16.92 15.94 18.76
N LYS A 507 -16.60 14.64 18.69
CA LYS A 507 -17.11 13.57 19.57
C LYS A 507 -16.03 12.95 20.45
N GLU A 508 -14.79 12.90 20.00
CA GLU A 508 -13.69 12.23 20.72
C GLU A 508 -12.45 13.11 20.75
N ILE A 509 -11.91 13.31 21.96
CA ILE A 509 -10.60 13.94 22.18
C ILE A 509 -9.71 12.94 22.90
N ILE A 510 -8.51 12.71 22.36
CA ILE A 510 -7.52 11.83 22.96
C ILE A 510 -6.28 12.64 23.29
N LEU A 511 -6.00 12.79 24.59
CA LEU A 511 -4.82 13.50 25.14
C LEU A 511 -3.95 12.56 26.00
N SER A 512 -4.17 11.26 25.88
CA SER A 512 -3.46 10.22 26.63
C SER A 512 -1.95 10.29 26.41
N LYS A 513 -1.17 9.94 27.45
CA LYS A 513 0.31 9.87 27.35
C LYS A 513 0.93 11.20 26.89
N ASN A 514 0.66 12.27 27.63
CA ASN A 514 1.28 13.58 27.48
C ASN A 514 1.94 14.01 28.81
N LYS A 515 2.41 15.27 28.89
CA LYS A 515 3.01 15.87 30.09
C LYS A 515 2.06 16.86 30.78
N LEU A 516 0.75 16.69 30.60
CA LEU A 516 -0.26 17.62 31.13
C LEU A 516 -0.36 17.52 32.66
N THR A 517 -0.24 18.66 33.32
CA THR A 517 -0.39 18.76 34.79
C THR A 517 -1.77 19.27 35.20
N SER A 518 -2.39 20.12 34.36
CA SER A 518 -3.70 20.70 34.59
C SER A 518 -4.41 20.98 33.26
N LEU A 519 -5.72 21.25 33.32
CA LEU A 519 -6.53 21.69 32.17
C LEU A 519 -7.10 23.08 32.47
N PRO A 520 -7.39 23.90 31.44
CA PRO A 520 -8.10 25.17 31.60
C PRO A 520 -9.40 25.00 32.41
N THR A 521 -9.72 25.96 33.27
CA THR A 521 -10.90 25.92 34.17
C THR A 521 -12.22 25.73 33.42
N ASP A 522 -12.30 26.27 32.20
CA ASP A 522 -13.47 26.23 31.35
C ASP A 522 -13.46 25.09 30.33
N PHE A 523 -12.42 24.23 30.31
CA PHE A 523 -12.26 23.13 29.34
C PHE A 523 -13.56 22.33 29.16
N PHE A 524 -14.09 21.72 30.23
CA PHE A 524 -15.32 20.93 30.17
C PHE A 524 -16.60 21.75 29.96
N LYS A 525 -16.60 23.04 30.32
CA LYS A 525 -17.73 23.94 30.04
C LYS A 525 -17.84 24.22 28.55
N MET A 526 -16.69 24.41 27.90
CA MET A 526 -16.58 24.59 26.45
C MET A 526 -16.87 23.32 25.66
N LEU A 527 -17.08 22.17 26.30
CA LEU A 527 -17.52 20.92 25.65
C LEU A 527 -19.05 20.75 25.66
N ARG A 528 -19.80 21.66 26.31
CA ARG A 528 -21.25 21.56 26.50
C ARG A 528 -21.99 22.48 25.53
N ILE A 529 -22.91 21.92 24.74
CA ILE A 529 -23.83 22.71 23.91
C ILE A 529 -25.02 23.14 24.79
N PRO A 530 -25.51 24.39 24.68
CA PRO A 530 -26.79 24.79 25.26
C PRO A 530 -27.90 23.82 24.82
N ASN A 531 -28.70 23.32 25.77
CA ASN A 531 -29.85 22.43 25.52
C ASN A 531 -29.58 20.99 25.02
N LYS A 532 -28.34 20.47 25.07
CA LYS A 532 -28.03 19.03 24.87
C LYS A 532 -27.15 18.46 25.99
N LEU A 533 -27.28 17.14 26.24
CA LEU A 533 -26.24 16.37 26.95
C LEU A 533 -24.94 16.49 26.13
N SER A 534 -23.79 16.68 26.80
CA SER A 534 -22.48 17.03 26.23
C SER A 534 -22.24 16.54 24.79
N LYS A 535 -21.68 17.41 23.95
CA LYS A 535 -21.36 17.12 22.54
C LYS A 535 -20.40 15.95 22.36
N PHE A 536 -19.48 15.84 23.31
CA PHE A 536 -18.44 14.84 23.32
C PHE A 536 -18.96 13.53 23.85
N SER A 537 -18.59 12.47 23.16
CA SER A 537 -18.80 11.11 23.59
C SER A 537 -17.72 10.68 24.59
N ILE A 538 -16.44 11.04 24.36
CA ILE A 538 -15.30 10.51 25.13
C ILE A 538 -14.16 11.54 25.17
N VAL A 539 -13.55 11.74 26.34
CA VAL A 539 -12.29 12.49 26.50
C VAL A 539 -11.28 11.61 27.23
N ARG A 540 -10.19 11.22 26.57
CA ARG A 540 -9.16 10.35 27.15
C ARG A 540 -8.02 11.20 27.73
N LEU A 541 -7.77 11.03 29.03
CA LEU A 541 -6.84 11.84 29.84
C LEU A 541 -5.85 10.97 30.63
N ASP A 542 -5.79 9.68 30.34
CA ASP A 542 -4.92 8.76 31.06
C ASP A 542 -3.43 9.05 30.82
N SER A 543 -2.59 8.49 31.68
CA SER A 543 -1.13 8.52 31.52
C SER A 543 -0.55 9.95 31.41
N ASN A 544 -1.06 10.87 32.23
CA ASN A 544 -0.56 12.25 32.35
C ASN A 544 -0.20 12.58 33.81
N PRO A 545 0.79 13.45 34.07
CA PRO A 545 1.25 13.80 35.42
C PRO A 545 0.32 14.80 36.12
N TRP A 546 -0.95 14.44 36.34
CA TRP A 546 -1.97 15.35 36.88
C TRP A 546 -1.64 15.87 38.29
N ASP A 547 -1.71 17.20 38.46
CA ASP A 547 -1.66 17.87 39.76
C ASP A 547 -3.06 18.05 40.33
N CYS A 548 -3.43 17.13 41.22
CA CYS A 548 -4.77 17.05 41.75
C CYS A 548 -5.04 18.16 42.78
N THR A 549 -5.74 19.19 42.31
CA THR A 549 -6.17 20.34 43.11
C THR A 549 -7.69 20.52 43.04
N CYS A 550 -8.24 21.42 43.86
CA CYS A 550 -9.67 21.70 43.90
C CYS A 550 -10.23 22.34 42.62
N SER A 551 -9.39 22.81 41.69
CA SER A 551 -9.83 23.34 40.40
C SER A 551 -10.49 22.26 39.52
N MET A 552 -10.13 20.99 39.73
CA MET A 552 -10.66 19.85 38.99
C MET A 552 -12.11 19.50 39.34
N ILE A 553 -12.76 20.24 40.25
CA ILE A 553 -14.19 20.06 40.56
C ILE A 553 -15.10 20.27 39.33
N THR A 554 -14.62 20.97 38.30
CA THR A 554 -15.33 21.20 37.04
C THR A 554 -15.24 20.00 36.07
N TRP A 555 -14.42 18.99 36.38
CA TRP A 555 -14.23 17.83 35.51
C TRP A 555 -15.46 16.92 35.48
N ASN A 556 -15.77 16.39 34.30
CA ASN A 556 -16.94 15.54 34.10
C ASN A 556 -16.55 14.04 34.07
N PRO A 557 -16.87 13.25 35.13
CA PRO A 557 -16.53 11.82 35.17
C PRO A 557 -17.23 11.00 34.08
N HIS A 558 -18.40 11.41 33.59
CA HIS A 558 -19.14 10.67 32.56
C HIS A 558 -18.49 10.76 31.17
N LEU A 559 -17.65 11.76 30.92
CA LEU A 559 -16.91 11.90 29.67
C LEU A 559 -15.55 11.21 29.72
N VAL A 560 -14.95 11.15 30.91
CA VAL A 560 -13.58 10.68 31.11
C VAL A 560 -13.51 9.20 31.50
N ASN A 561 -14.44 8.69 32.31
CA ASN A 561 -14.41 7.30 32.81
C ASN A 561 -15.30 6.32 32.01
N ARG A 562 -15.66 6.62 30.76
CA ARG A 562 -16.47 5.70 29.95
C ARG A 562 -15.78 4.36 29.69
N LEU A 563 -14.45 4.35 29.65
CA LEU A 563 -13.62 3.16 29.58
C LEU A 563 -13.06 2.89 30.98
N ARG A 564 -13.46 1.78 31.60
CA ARG A 564 -13.16 1.48 33.02
C ARG A 564 -11.67 1.25 33.30
N GLU A 565 -10.88 0.90 32.29
CA GLU A 565 -9.47 0.50 32.44
C GLU A 565 -8.48 1.68 32.42
N THR A 566 -8.87 2.84 31.86
CA THR A 566 -7.94 3.94 31.53
C THR A 566 -8.34 5.26 32.19
N ALA A 567 -8.44 5.28 33.52
CA ALA A 567 -8.81 6.49 34.28
C ALA A 567 -7.57 7.38 34.58
N PRO A 568 -7.72 8.71 34.61
CA PRO A 568 -6.64 9.62 34.99
C PRO A 568 -6.28 9.44 36.47
N ARG A 569 -4.98 9.50 36.78
CA ARG A 569 -4.42 9.34 38.13
C ARG A 569 -3.62 10.57 38.55
N CYS A 570 -3.70 10.90 39.83
CA CYS A 570 -2.95 11.98 40.44
C CYS A 570 -1.47 11.61 40.58
N THR A 571 -0.59 12.55 40.23
CA THR A 571 0.86 12.45 40.47
C THR A 571 1.26 13.31 41.65
N THR A 572 0.75 14.55 41.70
CA THR A 572 0.88 15.45 42.83
C THR A 572 -0.51 15.81 43.39
N PRO A 573 -0.61 16.16 44.69
CA PRO A 573 0.42 16.12 45.73
C PRO A 573 0.81 14.68 46.14
N LYS A 574 2.01 14.48 46.73
CA LYS A 574 2.54 13.14 47.09
C LYS A 574 1.56 12.25 47.88
N LYS A 575 0.69 12.85 48.71
CA LYS A 575 -0.34 12.14 49.50
C LYS A 575 -1.39 11.44 48.64
N LEU A 576 -1.65 11.93 47.44
CA LEU A 576 -2.67 11.43 46.51
C LEU A 576 -2.04 10.69 45.33
N ARG A 577 -0.74 10.40 45.37
CA ARG A 577 -0.03 9.75 44.27
C ARG A 577 -0.69 8.42 43.91
N ASN A 578 -0.88 8.18 42.60
CA ASN A 578 -1.55 7.01 42.00
C ASN A 578 -3.05 6.86 42.29
N TRP A 579 -3.67 7.78 43.04
CA TRP A 579 -5.12 7.78 43.23
C TRP A 579 -5.81 8.23 41.94
N GLY A 580 -6.94 7.62 41.61
CA GLY A 580 -7.77 8.11 40.51
C GLY A 580 -8.26 9.53 40.80
N VAL A 581 -8.20 10.44 39.82
CA VAL A 581 -8.53 11.87 40.02
C VAL A 581 -9.91 12.07 40.66
N PHE A 582 -10.92 11.34 40.18
CA PHE A 582 -12.28 11.43 40.72
C PHE A 582 -12.43 10.81 42.13
N HIS A 583 -11.56 9.87 42.50
CA HIS A 583 -11.51 9.34 43.86
C HIS A 583 -10.87 10.36 44.80
N ALA A 584 -9.77 10.97 44.37
CA ALA A 584 -9.11 12.06 45.09
C ALA A 584 -10.04 13.26 45.32
N LEU A 585 -10.84 13.65 44.32
CA LEU A 585 -11.82 14.73 44.48
C LEU A 585 -12.93 14.45 45.50
N ARG A 586 -13.35 13.18 45.66
CA ARG A 586 -14.43 12.82 46.61
C ARG A 586 -13.94 12.62 48.04
N LYS A 587 -12.75 12.03 48.21
CA LYS A 587 -12.27 11.57 49.51
C LYS A 587 -10.96 12.21 49.98
N GLY A 588 -10.11 12.66 49.05
CA GLY A 588 -8.76 13.14 49.35
C GLY A 588 -8.62 14.67 49.42
N LEU A 589 -9.40 15.40 48.62
CA LEU A 589 -9.36 16.86 48.55
C LEU A 589 -10.55 17.44 49.33
N GLN A 590 -10.27 18.23 50.39
CA GLN A 590 -11.28 18.93 51.19
C GLN A 590 -11.75 20.22 50.47
N CYS A 591 -12.27 20.09 49.26
CA CYS A 591 -12.75 21.24 48.50
C CYS A 591 -14.09 21.73 49.06
N LYS A 592 -14.20 23.03 49.37
CA LYS A 592 -15.49 23.65 49.70
C LYS A 592 -16.40 23.59 48.47
N THR A 593 -17.36 22.68 48.46
CA THR A 593 -18.37 22.61 47.40
C THR A 593 -19.13 23.92 47.31
N LEU A 594 -19.15 24.57 46.14
CA LEU A 594 -20.22 25.51 45.79
C LEU A 594 -21.54 24.74 45.87
N LYS A 595 -22.27 24.88 46.98
CA LYS A 595 -23.63 24.33 47.13
C LYS A 595 -24.47 24.88 45.97
N ARG A 596 -24.81 24.02 45.01
CA ARG A 596 -25.95 24.27 44.11
C ARG A 596 -27.19 24.41 45.00
N LYS A 597 -27.61 25.65 45.27
CA LYS A 597 -28.97 25.91 45.76
C LYS A 597 -29.90 25.44 44.64
N TYR A 598 -30.43 24.23 44.77
CA TYR A 598 -31.69 23.88 44.13
C TYR A 598 -32.73 24.83 44.72
N LEU A 599 -33.16 25.82 43.94
CA LEU A 599 -34.46 26.45 44.18
C LEU A 599 -35.50 25.39 43.86
N ASN A 600 -35.95 24.66 44.88
CA ASN A 600 -37.22 23.97 44.82
C ASN A 600 -38.31 25.02 44.73
N LYS A 601 -38.88 25.14 43.53
CA LYS A 601 -40.12 25.83 43.27
C LYS A 601 -41.24 24.85 43.68
N SER A 602 -41.83 25.05 44.85
CA SER A 602 -43.12 24.43 45.21
C SER A 602 -44.03 25.49 45.85
N THR A 603 -44.89 26.03 45.00
CA THR A 603 -46.33 26.29 45.19
C THR A 603 -46.84 27.03 46.44
N MET A 604 -47.52 28.15 46.12
CA MET A 604 -48.82 28.62 46.66
C MET A 604 -48.88 29.11 48.11
N GLU A 605 -48.94 30.45 48.26
CA GLU A 605 -49.99 31.21 48.97
C GLU A 605 -49.72 32.71 48.70
N ARG A 606 -50.50 33.35 47.82
CA ARG A 606 -51.68 34.20 48.08
C ARG A 606 -51.37 35.52 48.80
N ASN A 607 -51.76 36.59 48.11
CA ASN A 607 -52.14 37.92 48.58
C ASN A 607 -51.04 39.00 48.68
N ASN A 608 -51.30 40.03 47.86
CA ASN A 608 -51.48 41.42 48.28
C ASN A 608 -50.30 42.41 48.27
N TYR A 609 -50.55 43.43 47.43
CA TYR A 609 -50.19 44.84 47.53
C TYR A 609 -48.76 45.32 47.26
N GLU A 610 -48.73 46.30 46.36
CA GLU A 610 -47.92 47.52 46.34
C GLU A 610 -46.52 47.50 45.72
N GLU A 611 -46.46 48.17 44.56
CA GLU A 611 -45.63 49.35 44.30
C GLU A 611 -44.46 49.61 45.26
N ASN A 612 -43.24 49.68 44.72
CA ASN A 612 -42.43 50.91 44.67
C ASN A 612 -40.91 50.63 44.46
N ILE A 613 -40.39 51.17 43.34
CA ILE A 613 -39.36 52.24 43.29
C ILE A 613 -37.94 51.95 43.86
N ILE A 614 -36.94 52.04 42.95
CA ILE A 614 -35.59 52.65 43.07
C ILE A 614 -34.56 51.89 43.96
N SER A 615 -33.27 51.75 43.65
CA SER A 615 -32.28 52.42 42.77
C SER A 615 -31.23 51.42 42.30
#